data_AF-A0A7S0LVG0-F1
#
_entry.id   AF-A0A7S0LVG0-F1
#
_cell.length_a   1.000
_cell.length_b   1.000
_cell.length_c   1.000
_cell.angle_alpha   90.00
_cell.angle_beta   90.00
_cell.angle_gamma   90.00
#
_symmetry.space_group_name_H-M   'P 1'
#
loop_
_entity.id
_entity.type
_entity.pdbx_description
1 polymer ?
#
loop_
_entity_poly.entity_id
_entity_poly.type
_entity_poly.pdbx_seq_one_letter_code
_entity_poly.pdbx_strand_id
1 'polypeptide(L)'
;VSQVKEAFAQVHSALGSDAGRKSLSTQFNTCASLVGASDNDTATFIGNLAGVFQGTVQYNDEIPGALNIAKICSTVLNQSSAIDGLAALLKMSQDGQCIDNSYADMLKTLSNTTVDKGATGVGDRQWIYQTCTQFGYYQTCDANTTCLFGAPSMTLKSNTDLCADLFGVSAAQAQKYVDFSLSYYGGNQPAGSNILFVNGHIDPWHWLSVLHDMGVQENAVFIEG
;
A
#
# COMPACT_ATOMS: atom_id res chain seq x y z
N VAL A 1 8.00 -4.52 15.14
CA VAL A 1 6.95 -5.43 14.59
C VAL A 1 5.78 -5.61 15.55
N SER A 2 5.97 -6.09 16.80
CA SER A 2 4.87 -6.30 17.77
C SER A 2 4.05 -5.04 18.04
N GLN A 3 4.71 -3.90 18.28
CA GLN A 3 4.06 -2.61 18.51
C GLN A 3 3.19 -2.16 17.33
N VAL A 4 3.63 -2.37 16.08
CA VAL A 4 2.84 -2.03 14.89
C VAL A 4 1.58 -2.90 14.84
N LYS A 5 1.74 -4.21 15.01
CA LYS A 5 0.61 -5.16 15.03
C LYS A 5 -0.40 -4.83 16.13
N GLU A 6 0.08 -4.48 17.32
CA GLU A 6 -0.75 -4.06 18.45
C GLU A 6 -1.50 -2.76 18.15
N ALA A 7 -0.84 -1.75 17.57
CA ALA A 7 -1.46 -0.49 17.19
C ALA A 7 -2.62 -0.70 16.20
N PHE A 8 -2.41 -1.49 15.14
CA PHE A 8 -3.47 -1.79 14.19
C PHE A 8 -4.61 -2.59 14.82
N ALA A 9 -4.32 -3.53 15.74
CA ALA A 9 -5.37 -4.23 16.48
C ALA A 9 -6.20 -3.28 17.37
N GLN A 10 -5.56 -2.30 18.00
CA GLN A 10 -6.25 -1.25 18.78
C GLN A 10 -7.12 -0.36 17.88
N VAL A 11 -6.63 0.01 16.69
CA VAL A 11 -7.41 0.77 15.69
C VAL A 11 -8.64 -0.03 15.25
N HIS A 12 -8.47 -1.30 14.83
CA HIS A 12 -9.59 -2.16 14.42
C HIS A 12 -10.64 -2.32 15.53
N SER A 13 -10.20 -2.50 16.78
CA SER A 13 -11.10 -2.57 17.94
C SER A 13 -11.89 -1.27 18.14
N ALA A 14 -11.21 -0.12 18.08
CA ALA A 14 -11.85 1.19 18.26
C ALA A 14 -12.84 1.53 17.15
N LEU A 15 -12.61 1.08 15.91
CA LEU A 15 -13.55 1.24 14.79
C LEU A 15 -14.90 0.54 15.01
N GLY A 16 -14.98 -0.40 15.98
CA GLY A 16 -16.21 -1.11 16.34
C GLY A 16 -17.26 -0.28 17.11
N SER A 17 -16.98 0.99 17.43
CA SER A 17 -17.93 1.85 18.16
C SER A 17 -17.83 3.32 17.76
N ASP A 18 -18.91 4.09 17.91
CA ASP A 18 -18.91 5.53 17.65
C ASP A 18 -17.94 6.29 18.56
N ALA A 19 -17.83 5.88 19.83
CA ALA A 19 -16.89 6.47 20.77
C ALA A 19 -15.44 6.24 20.33
N GLY A 20 -15.11 5.01 19.92
CA GLY A 20 -13.78 4.68 19.40
C GLY A 20 -13.47 5.38 18.08
N ARG A 21 -14.41 5.42 17.13
CA ARG A 21 -14.31 6.19 15.87
C ARG A 21 -14.04 7.67 16.13
N LYS A 22 -14.77 8.29 17.06
CA LYS A 22 -14.54 9.69 17.45
C LYS A 22 -13.16 9.90 18.06
N SER A 23 -12.70 8.95 18.89
CA SER A 23 -11.35 8.98 19.46
C SER A 23 -10.28 8.90 18.36
N LEU A 24 -10.43 7.96 17.42
CA LEU A 24 -9.52 7.78 16.29
C LEU A 24 -9.46 9.04 15.41
N SER A 25 -10.61 9.66 15.10
CA SER A 25 -10.63 10.90 14.32
C SER A 25 -9.78 12.00 14.93
N THR A 26 -9.81 12.11 16.26
CA THR A 26 -9.02 13.11 16.99
C THR A 26 -7.55 12.70 17.04
N GLN A 27 -7.27 11.44 17.40
CA GLN A 27 -5.91 10.92 17.60
C GLN A 27 -5.10 10.93 16.30
N PHE A 28 -5.73 10.62 15.17
CA PHE A 28 -5.11 10.57 13.85
C PHE A 28 -5.30 11.84 13.01
N ASN A 29 -5.93 12.89 13.55
CA ASN A 29 -6.22 14.14 12.84
C ASN A 29 -6.90 13.88 11.48
N THR A 30 -8.05 13.19 11.46
CA THR A 30 -8.75 12.91 10.20
C THR A 30 -9.51 14.13 9.70
N CYS A 31 -9.57 14.35 8.37
CA CYS A 31 -10.24 15.53 7.80
C CYS A 31 -11.75 15.53 8.05
N ALA A 32 -12.35 14.34 8.08
CA ALA A 32 -13.75 14.12 8.44
C ALA A 32 -13.86 13.15 9.62
N SER A 33 -15.00 13.18 10.30
CA SER A 33 -15.31 12.23 11.38
C SER A 33 -15.42 10.80 10.84
N LEU A 34 -14.85 9.83 11.57
CA LEU A 34 -15.00 8.41 11.29
C LEU A 34 -16.35 7.86 11.80
N VAL A 35 -17.08 8.62 12.63
CA VAL A 35 -18.44 8.26 13.06
C VAL A 35 -19.38 8.33 11.85
N GLY A 36 -20.06 7.23 11.56
CA GLY A 36 -20.91 7.10 10.38
C GLY A 36 -20.16 6.96 9.05
N ALA A 37 -18.82 6.84 9.08
CA ALA A 37 -18.03 6.59 7.88
C ALA A 37 -18.41 5.23 7.26
N SER A 38 -18.42 5.16 5.93
CA SER A 38 -18.72 3.93 5.21
C SER A 38 -17.61 2.88 5.39
N ASP A 39 -17.87 1.65 4.98
CA ASP A 39 -16.84 0.60 4.96
C ASP A 39 -15.67 0.99 4.05
N ASN A 40 -15.93 1.66 2.92
CA ASN A 40 -14.90 2.14 2.01
C ASN A 40 -14.07 3.29 2.60
N ASP A 41 -14.70 4.22 3.33
CA ASP A 41 -13.96 5.29 4.03
C ASP A 41 -13.12 4.71 5.17
N THR A 42 -13.67 3.73 5.88
CA THR A 42 -12.96 2.99 6.93
C THR A 42 -11.77 2.21 6.35
N ALA A 43 -11.95 1.60 5.16
CA ALA A 43 -10.88 0.91 4.46
C ALA A 43 -9.80 1.87 3.95
N THR A 44 -10.21 3.01 3.42
CA THR A 44 -9.31 4.10 3.01
C THR A 44 -8.48 4.58 4.19
N PHE A 45 -9.10 4.78 5.36
CA PHE A 45 -8.40 5.14 6.59
C PHE A 45 -7.32 4.11 6.95
N ILE A 46 -7.64 2.82 7.02
CA ILE A 46 -6.65 1.78 7.31
C ILE A 46 -5.54 1.74 6.25
N GLY A 47 -5.90 1.89 4.97
CA GLY A 47 -4.96 1.97 3.85
C GLY A 47 -3.99 3.13 3.99
N ASN A 48 -4.46 4.32 4.38
CA ASN A 48 -3.62 5.49 4.66
C ASN A 48 -2.64 5.23 5.80
N LEU A 49 -3.07 4.54 6.87
CA LEU A 49 -2.18 4.17 7.98
C LEU A 49 -1.09 3.19 7.53
N ALA A 50 -1.46 2.17 6.75
CA ALA A 50 -0.54 1.17 6.22
C ALA A 50 0.42 1.74 5.17
N GLY A 51 -0.07 2.67 4.35
CA GLY A 51 0.66 3.29 3.24
C GLY A 51 1.96 3.96 3.66
N VAL A 52 2.01 4.53 4.88
CA VAL A 52 3.24 5.12 5.42
C VAL A 52 4.34 4.06 5.58
N PHE A 53 4.00 2.86 6.06
CA PHE A 53 4.97 1.76 6.17
C PHE A 53 5.33 1.21 4.80
N GLN A 54 4.32 0.98 3.93
CA GLN A 54 4.53 0.43 2.59
C GLN A 54 5.47 1.31 1.77
N GLY A 55 5.19 2.62 1.69
CA GLY A 55 6.04 3.57 0.98
C GLY A 55 7.44 3.70 1.59
N THR A 56 7.55 3.75 2.93
CA THR A 56 8.86 3.87 3.59
C THR A 56 9.75 2.64 3.35
N VAL A 57 9.16 1.43 3.39
CA VAL A 57 9.92 0.20 3.16
C VAL A 57 10.33 0.11 1.69
N GLN A 58 9.44 0.44 0.75
CA GLN A 58 9.73 0.44 -0.68
C GLN A 58 10.86 1.40 -1.06
N TYR A 59 10.90 2.59 -0.45
CA TYR A 59 11.85 3.64 -0.80
C TYR A 59 12.91 3.87 0.31
N ASN A 60 13.21 2.82 1.08
CA ASN A 60 14.11 2.92 2.22
C ASN A 60 15.50 3.43 1.79
N ASP A 61 15.91 4.57 2.36
CA ASP A 61 17.20 5.23 2.11
C ASP A 61 17.47 5.63 0.64
N GLU A 62 16.44 5.68 -0.22
CA GLU A 62 16.59 6.11 -1.62
C GLU A 62 16.84 7.63 -1.72
N ILE A 63 16.12 8.42 -0.92
CA ILE A 63 16.20 9.88 -0.92
C ILE A 63 16.82 10.35 0.42
N PRO A 64 17.99 11.01 0.40
CA PRO A 64 18.61 11.54 1.61
C PRO A 64 17.68 12.47 2.38
N GLY A 65 17.45 12.17 3.65
CA GLY A 65 16.60 12.95 4.55
C GLY A 65 15.10 12.62 4.49
N ALA A 66 14.67 11.72 3.58
CA ALA A 66 13.32 11.18 3.61
C ALA A 66 13.13 10.19 4.78
N LEU A 67 11.87 9.78 5.02
CA LEU A 67 11.59 8.72 5.99
C LEU A 67 12.24 7.41 5.55
N ASN A 68 12.82 6.71 6.51
CA ASN A 68 13.39 5.37 6.34
C ASN A 68 12.90 4.45 7.47
N ILE A 69 13.17 3.15 7.32
CA ILE A 69 12.70 2.11 8.24
C ILE A 69 13.17 2.40 9.67
N ALA A 70 14.43 2.79 9.85
CA ALA A 70 14.99 3.11 11.16
C ALA A 70 14.24 4.28 11.83
N LYS A 71 13.97 5.35 11.07
CA LYS A 71 13.26 6.53 11.56
C LYS A 71 11.84 6.19 11.97
N ILE A 72 11.06 5.52 11.12
CA ILE A 72 9.66 5.20 11.45
C ILE A 72 9.58 4.23 12.64
N CYS A 73 10.50 3.28 12.76
CA CYS A 73 10.58 2.39 13.90
C CYS A 73 10.88 3.17 15.19
N SER A 74 11.88 4.05 15.16
CA SER A 74 12.22 4.88 16.33
C SER A 74 11.06 5.78 16.76
N THR A 75 10.31 6.35 15.81
CA THR A 75 9.14 7.20 16.10
C THR A 75 8.06 6.42 16.83
N VAL A 76 7.72 5.21 16.34
CA VAL A 76 6.69 4.36 16.97
C VAL A 76 7.15 3.86 18.35
N LEU A 77 8.41 3.44 18.47
CA LEU A 77 8.95 2.84 19.70
C LEU A 77 9.20 3.85 20.82
N ASN A 78 9.31 5.14 20.51
CA ASN A 78 9.54 6.20 21.50
C ASN A 78 8.27 6.74 22.16
N GLN A 79 7.09 6.19 21.84
CA GLN A 79 5.83 6.60 22.45
C GLN A 79 5.43 5.72 23.63
N SER A 80 4.54 6.23 24.48
CA SER A 80 4.03 5.54 25.66
C SER A 80 3.11 4.35 25.34
N SER A 81 2.50 4.32 24.16
CA SER A 81 1.63 3.24 23.71
C SER A 81 1.78 2.98 22.22
N ALA A 82 1.38 1.78 21.79
CA ALA A 82 1.43 1.33 20.39
C ALA A 82 0.66 2.27 19.44
N ILE A 83 -0.61 2.56 19.77
CA ILE A 83 -1.47 3.44 18.96
C ILE A 83 -0.99 4.89 18.95
N ASP A 84 -0.42 5.40 20.05
CA ASP A 84 0.19 6.74 20.06
C ASP A 84 1.45 6.78 19.19
N GLY A 85 2.22 5.69 19.17
CA GLY A 85 3.33 5.46 18.24
C GLY A 85 2.90 5.61 16.79
N LEU A 86 1.82 4.93 16.42
CA LEU A 86 1.25 4.99 15.08
C LEU A 86 0.72 6.40 14.75
N ALA A 87 -0.02 7.03 15.65
CA ALA A 87 -0.54 8.39 15.46
C ALA A 87 0.58 9.43 15.30
N ALA A 88 1.65 9.33 16.08
CA ALA A 88 2.82 10.20 15.97
C ALA A 88 3.54 10.05 14.62
N LEU A 89 3.67 8.80 14.13
CA LEU A 89 4.21 8.53 12.81
C LEU A 89 3.35 9.17 11.71
N LEU A 90 2.03 9.00 11.77
CA LEU A 90 1.13 9.57 10.76
C LEU A 90 1.19 11.10 10.75
N LYS A 91 1.17 11.73 11.92
CA LYS A 91 1.31 13.19 12.04
C LYS A 91 2.61 13.71 11.41
N MET A 92 3.71 12.98 11.58
CA MET A 92 5.00 13.30 10.96
C MET A 92 4.95 13.12 9.43
N SER A 93 4.29 12.07 8.92
CA SER A 93 4.19 11.81 7.48
C SER A 93 3.28 12.79 6.73
N GLN A 94 2.28 13.36 7.40
CA GLN A 94 1.29 14.25 6.80
C GLN A 94 1.68 15.73 6.89
N ASP A 95 2.84 16.06 7.45
CA ASP A 95 3.30 17.44 7.68
C ASP A 95 2.24 18.34 8.35
N GLY A 96 1.53 17.76 9.34
CA GLY A 96 0.47 18.45 10.07
C GLY A 96 -0.88 18.58 9.34
N GLN A 97 -0.99 18.17 8.07
CA GLN A 97 -2.27 18.06 7.38
C GLN A 97 -3.15 16.96 7.99
N CYS A 98 -4.46 17.08 7.78
CA CYS A 98 -5.38 16.04 8.18
C CYS A 98 -5.35 14.87 7.19
N ILE A 99 -5.66 13.66 7.65
CA ILE A 99 -5.76 12.49 6.79
C ILE A 99 -7.14 12.47 6.14
N ASP A 100 -7.19 12.62 4.82
CA ASP A 100 -8.43 12.45 4.05
C ASP A 100 -8.71 10.97 3.83
N ASN A 101 -9.86 10.53 4.30
CA ASN A 101 -10.30 9.13 4.23
C ASN A 101 -11.55 8.96 3.37
N SER A 102 -11.97 10.00 2.65
CA SER A 102 -13.14 9.94 1.79
C SER A 102 -12.84 9.12 0.54
N TYR A 103 -13.44 7.93 0.45
CA TYR A 103 -13.32 7.09 -0.75
C TYR A 103 -13.90 7.80 -1.98
N ALA A 104 -14.96 8.58 -1.80
CA ALA A 104 -15.56 9.36 -2.88
C ALA A 104 -14.60 10.44 -3.41
N ASP A 105 -13.88 11.14 -2.53
CA ASP A 105 -12.90 12.16 -2.95
C ASP A 105 -11.67 11.52 -3.60
N MET A 106 -11.24 10.34 -3.13
CA MET A 106 -10.23 9.53 -3.78
C MET A 106 -10.66 9.16 -5.21
N LEU A 107 -11.87 8.60 -5.38
CA LEU A 107 -12.40 8.26 -6.70
C LEU A 107 -12.49 9.47 -7.62
N LYS A 108 -12.97 10.60 -7.11
CA LYS A 108 -13.06 11.86 -7.87
C LYS A 108 -11.69 12.31 -8.36
N THR A 109 -10.67 12.23 -7.51
CA THR A 109 -9.30 12.60 -7.84
C THR A 109 -8.72 11.66 -8.91
N LEU A 110 -8.85 10.35 -8.71
CA LEU A 110 -8.32 9.33 -9.62
C LEU A 110 -9.12 9.22 -10.94
N SER A 111 -10.36 9.67 -10.97
CA SER A 111 -11.17 9.72 -12.19
C SER A 111 -10.78 10.88 -13.12
N ASN A 112 -9.97 11.84 -12.66
CA ASN A 112 -9.55 12.95 -13.49
C ASN A 112 -8.61 12.48 -14.61
N THR A 113 -9.05 12.62 -15.86
CA THR A 113 -8.28 12.28 -17.07
C THR A 113 -7.69 13.50 -17.76
N THR A 114 -7.79 14.68 -17.16
CA THR A 114 -7.21 15.91 -17.72
C THR A 114 -5.70 15.80 -17.73
N VAL A 115 -5.09 16.01 -18.90
CA VAL A 115 -3.63 16.02 -19.02
C VAL A 115 -3.10 17.31 -18.41
N ASP A 116 -2.40 17.17 -17.28
CA ASP A 116 -1.61 18.23 -16.70
C ASP A 116 -0.16 18.16 -17.24
N LYS A 117 0.20 19.16 -18.05
CA LYS A 117 1.54 19.27 -18.66
C LYS A 117 2.64 19.61 -17.65
N GLY A 118 2.26 20.10 -16.47
CA GLY A 118 3.17 20.42 -15.37
C GLY A 118 3.28 19.30 -14.33
N ALA A 119 2.50 18.21 -14.47
CA ALA A 119 2.51 17.13 -13.49
C ALA A 119 3.88 16.44 -13.43
N THR A 120 4.35 16.22 -12.20
CA THR A 120 5.53 15.43 -11.86
C THR A 120 5.13 14.34 -10.86
N GLY A 121 5.93 13.28 -10.74
CA GLY A 121 5.66 12.17 -9.82
C GLY A 121 5.26 10.87 -10.51
N VAL A 122 4.68 9.96 -9.74
CA VAL A 122 4.50 8.54 -10.12
C VAL A 122 3.29 8.27 -11.03
N GLY A 123 2.33 9.20 -11.12
CA GLY A 123 1.12 9.03 -11.93
C GLY A 123 0.18 7.97 -11.36
N ASP A 124 -0.37 8.20 -10.17
CA ASP A 124 -1.18 7.23 -9.41
C ASP A 124 -2.31 6.62 -10.24
N ARG A 125 -3.04 7.43 -11.01
CA ARG A 125 -4.11 6.93 -11.87
C ARG A 125 -3.59 5.92 -12.90
N GLN A 126 -2.47 6.22 -13.56
CA GLN A 126 -1.87 5.34 -14.57
C GLN A 126 -1.36 4.05 -13.92
N TRP A 127 -0.72 4.16 -12.76
CA TRP A 127 -0.24 3.02 -12.00
C TRP A 127 -1.38 2.07 -11.56
N ILE A 128 -2.47 2.62 -11.03
CA ILE A 128 -3.64 1.84 -10.64
C ILE A 128 -4.29 1.21 -11.88
N TYR A 129 -4.37 1.93 -13.00
CA TYR A 129 -4.87 1.36 -14.25
C TYR A 129 -4.05 0.14 -14.71
N GLN A 130 -2.72 0.23 -14.70
CA GLN A 130 -1.85 -0.92 -15.04
C GLN A 130 -1.98 -2.05 -14.01
N THR A 131 -2.14 -1.73 -12.73
CA THR A 131 -2.41 -2.73 -11.69
C THR A 131 -3.71 -3.49 -11.98
N CYS A 132 -4.77 -2.79 -12.37
CA CYS A 132 -6.08 -3.37 -12.69
C CYS A 132 -6.12 -4.13 -14.04
N THR A 133 -5.23 -3.81 -14.98
CA THR A 133 -5.31 -4.30 -16.37
C THR A 133 -4.09 -5.06 -16.86
N GLN A 134 -3.07 -5.22 -16.03
CA GLN A 134 -1.81 -5.88 -16.43
C GLN A 134 -1.17 -6.64 -15.27
N PHE A 135 -0.87 -5.97 -14.16
CA PHE A 135 0.08 -6.48 -13.18
C PHE A 135 -0.55 -7.21 -11.99
N GLY A 136 -1.72 -6.78 -11.54
CA GLY A 136 -2.37 -7.36 -10.35
C GLY A 136 -1.55 -7.19 -9.06
N TYR A 137 -0.72 -6.15 -8.98
CA TYR A 137 0.13 -5.80 -7.83
C TYR A 137 -0.68 -5.24 -6.64
N TYR A 138 -1.70 -5.98 -6.23
CA TYR A 138 -2.54 -5.63 -5.10
C TYR A 138 -1.82 -5.93 -3.78
N GLN A 139 -1.70 -4.92 -2.93
CA GLN A 139 -1.11 -5.08 -1.59
C GLN A 139 -2.23 -5.43 -0.60
N THR A 140 -2.41 -6.72 -0.32
CA THR A 140 -3.49 -7.22 0.52
C THR A 140 -3.02 -7.59 1.93
N CYS A 141 -3.96 -7.56 2.86
CA CYS A 141 -3.85 -7.90 4.27
C CYS A 141 -5.06 -8.74 4.66
N ASP A 142 -5.23 -9.88 3.98
CA ASP A 142 -6.37 -10.77 4.18
C ASP A 142 -6.32 -11.47 5.55
N ALA A 143 -7.48 -11.94 6.01
CA ALA A 143 -7.57 -12.69 7.26
C ALA A 143 -6.70 -13.96 7.22
N ASN A 144 -6.14 -14.34 8.38
CA ASN A 144 -5.25 -15.50 8.53
C ASN A 144 -3.89 -15.39 7.79
N THR A 145 -3.46 -14.19 7.40
CA THR A 145 -2.11 -13.93 6.90
C THR A 145 -1.19 -13.41 8.00
N THR A 146 0.12 -13.30 7.71
CA THR A 146 1.12 -12.71 8.62
C THR A 146 1.17 -11.17 8.55
N CYS A 147 0.28 -10.55 7.77
CA CYS A 147 0.25 -9.11 7.58
C CYS A 147 0.06 -8.36 8.92
N LEU A 148 0.83 -7.27 9.08
CA LEU A 148 0.88 -6.50 10.32
C LEU A 148 -0.30 -5.54 10.50
N PHE A 149 -0.96 -5.15 9.40
CA PHE A 149 -1.99 -4.09 9.39
C PHE A 149 -3.40 -4.62 9.74
N GLY A 150 -3.57 -5.95 9.83
CA GLY A 150 -4.80 -6.62 10.20
C GLY A 150 -5.93 -6.55 9.15
N ALA A 151 -6.69 -7.63 9.06
CA ALA A 151 -7.97 -7.70 8.35
C ALA A 151 -9.06 -6.90 9.10
N PRO A 152 -10.16 -6.46 8.45
CA PRO A 152 -10.65 -6.88 7.13
C PRO A 152 -10.57 -5.81 6.02
N SER A 153 -9.83 -4.73 6.22
CA SER A 153 -9.98 -3.52 5.40
C SER A 153 -9.19 -3.50 4.09
N MET A 154 -8.04 -4.18 4.01
CA MET A 154 -7.16 -4.18 2.82
C MET A 154 -7.22 -5.53 2.11
N THR A 155 -8.34 -5.87 1.48
CA THR A 155 -8.54 -7.19 0.87
C THR A 155 -8.28 -7.17 -0.63
N LEU A 156 -8.20 -8.35 -1.27
CA LEU A 156 -8.24 -8.42 -2.73
C LEU A 156 -9.54 -7.79 -3.27
N LYS A 157 -10.65 -7.95 -2.54
CA LYS A 157 -11.94 -7.38 -2.94
C LYS A 157 -11.90 -5.84 -2.95
N SER A 158 -11.38 -5.19 -1.91
CA SER A 158 -11.31 -3.72 -1.88
C SER A 158 -10.48 -3.16 -3.05
N ASN A 159 -9.40 -3.85 -3.43
CA ASN A 159 -8.59 -3.47 -4.58
C ASN A 159 -9.32 -3.67 -5.92
N THR A 160 -10.03 -4.79 -6.08
CA THR A 160 -10.76 -5.09 -7.33
C THR A 160 -12.05 -4.29 -7.47
N ASP A 161 -12.69 -3.90 -6.37
CA ASP A 161 -13.80 -2.94 -6.37
C ASP A 161 -13.32 -1.56 -6.87
N LEU A 162 -12.15 -1.08 -6.40
CA LEU A 162 -11.55 0.16 -6.90
C LEU A 162 -11.30 0.13 -8.42
N CYS A 163 -10.85 -1.01 -8.96
CA CYS A 163 -10.71 -1.20 -10.40
C CYS A 163 -12.05 -1.09 -11.15
N ALA A 164 -13.11 -1.63 -10.56
CA ALA A 164 -14.45 -1.55 -11.13
C ALA A 164 -14.99 -0.11 -11.09
N ASP A 165 -14.82 0.57 -9.95
CA ASP A 165 -15.32 1.93 -9.73
C ASP A 165 -14.60 2.97 -10.61
N LEU A 166 -13.28 2.85 -10.80
CA LEU A 166 -12.49 3.80 -11.60
C LEU A 166 -12.51 3.52 -13.10
N PHE A 167 -12.45 2.26 -13.49
CA PHE A 167 -12.13 1.86 -14.87
C PHE A 167 -13.16 0.91 -15.48
N GLY A 168 -14.20 0.52 -14.74
CA GLY A 168 -15.17 -0.47 -15.21
C GLY A 168 -14.56 -1.87 -15.38
N VAL A 169 -13.44 -2.15 -14.71
CA VAL A 169 -12.75 -3.45 -14.78
C VAL A 169 -13.19 -4.31 -13.61
N SER A 170 -14.06 -5.29 -13.88
CA SER A 170 -14.47 -6.27 -12.86
C SER A 170 -13.30 -7.14 -12.39
N ALA A 171 -13.41 -7.72 -11.19
CA ALA A 171 -12.41 -8.67 -10.67
C ALA A 171 -12.11 -9.83 -11.65
N ALA A 172 -13.13 -10.33 -12.35
CA ALA A 172 -12.96 -11.39 -13.35
C ALA A 172 -12.20 -10.92 -14.60
N GLN A 173 -12.37 -9.66 -15.01
CA GLN A 173 -11.58 -9.07 -16.10
C GLN A 173 -10.14 -8.83 -15.66
N ALA A 174 -9.94 -8.27 -14.46
CA ALA A 174 -8.62 -8.07 -13.89
C ALA A 174 -7.83 -9.39 -13.85
N GLN A 175 -8.45 -10.47 -13.37
CA GLN A 175 -7.81 -11.80 -13.38
C GLN A 175 -7.39 -12.23 -14.79
N LYS A 176 -8.29 -12.12 -15.79
CA LYS A 176 -7.96 -12.49 -17.18
C LYS A 176 -6.81 -11.66 -17.76
N TYR A 177 -6.75 -10.38 -17.42
CA TYR A 177 -5.67 -9.51 -17.88
C TYR A 177 -4.32 -9.88 -17.23
N VAL A 178 -4.33 -10.19 -15.94
CA VAL A 178 -3.14 -10.69 -15.23
C VAL A 178 -2.69 -12.03 -15.80
N ASP A 179 -3.61 -12.97 -16.04
CA ASP A 179 -3.33 -14.27 -16.66
C ASP A 179 -2.68 -14.09 -18.04
N PHE A 180 -3.19 -13.14 -18.84
CA PHE A 180 -2.59 -12.80 -20.13
C PHE A 180 -1.16 -12.27 -19.96
N SER A 181 -0.94 -11.29 -19.09
CA SER A 181 0.40 -10.73 -18.85
C SER A 181 1.39 -11.80 -18.39
N LEU A 182 1.00 -12.64 -17.42
CA LEU A 182 1.84 -13.73 -16.93
C LEU A 182 2.16 -14.74 -18.05
N SER A 183 1.17 -15.12 -18.86
CA SER A 183 1.37 -16.04 -19.98
C SER A 183 2.21 -15.44 -21.11
N TYR A 184 2.04 -14.15 -21.39
CA TYR A 184 2.72 -13.48 -22.49
C TYR A 184 4.19 -13.18 -22.16
N TYR A 185 4.46 -12.72 -20.93
CA TYR A 185 5.80 -12.35 -20.48
C TYR A 185 6.54 -13.47 -19.73
N GLY A 186 5.88 -14.58 -19.40
CA GLY A 186 6.47 -15.75 -18.76
C GLY A 186 6.51 -15.71 -17.23
N GLY A 187 5.88 -14.73 -16.59
CA GLY A 187 5.79 -14.63 -15.13
C GLY A 187 7.17 -14.62 -14.46
N ASN A 188 7.41 -15.55 -13.53
CA ASN A 188 8.71 -15.73 -12.87
C ASN A 188 9.70 -16.63 -13.65
N GLN A 189 9.36 -16.98 -14.90
CA GLN A 189 10.21 -17.68 -15.85
C GLN A 189 10.15 -16.96 -17.22
N PRO A 190 10.52 -15.66 -17.27
CA PRO A 190 10.43 -14.90 -18.50
C PRO A 190 11.38 -15.48 -19.56
N ALA A 191 10.87 -15.59 -20.79
CA ALA A 191 11.69 -15.97 -21.94
C ALA A 191 12.47 -14.75 -22.44
N GLY A 192 13.79 -14.80 -22.39
CA GLY A 192 14.66 -13.71 -22.80
C GLY A 192 16.09 -14.16 -23.05
N SER A 193 16.99 -13.19 -23.27
CA SER A 193 18.43 -13.46 -23.39
C SER A 193 19.19 -12.19 -23.05
N ASN A 194 20.35 -12.34 -22.42
CA ASN A 194 21.23 -11.26 -21.98
C ASN A 194 20.54 -10.34 -20.96
N ILE A 195 19.87 -10.95 -19.98
CA ILE A 195 19.15 -10.26 -18.90
C ILE A 195 19.87 -10.51 -17.58
N LEU A 196 20.06 -9.44 -16.81
CA LEU A 196 20.54 -9.50 -15.43
C LEU A 196 19.41 -9.04 -14.50
N PHE A 197 18.88 -9.93 -13.67
CA PHE A 197 17.85 -9.64 -12.68
C PHE A 197 18.52 -9.24 -11.35
N VAL A 198 18.49 -7.95 -11.02
CA VAL A 198 19.08 -7.43 -9.78
C VAL A 198 17.99 -7.15 -8.77
N ASN A 199 18.10 -7.71 -7.57
CA ASN A 199 17.13 -7.56 -6.50
C ASN A 199 17.85 -7.26 -5.18
N GLY A 200 17.22 -6.45 -4.32
CA GLY A 200 17.71 -6.19 -2.96
C GLY A 200 16.87 -6.92 -1.92
N HIS A 201 17.50 -7.39 -0.84
CA HIS A 201 16.82 -8.09 0.25
C HIS A 201 15.76 -7.23 0.96
N ILE A 202 16.03 -5.93 1.14
CA ILE A 202 15.11 -4.99 1.81
C ILE A 202 13.92 -4.61 0.92
N ASP A 203 14.10 -4.58 -0.41
CA ASP A 203 13.05 -4.19 -1.36
C ASP A 203 11.91 -5.22 -1.34
N PRO A 204 10.69 -4.86 -0.89
CA PRO A 204 9.59 -5.81 -0.78
C PRO A 204 9.15 -6.40 -2.13
N TRP A 205 9.49 -5.76 -3.25
CA TRP A 205 9.15 -6.24 -4.59
C TRP A 205 10.00 -7.41 -5.06
N HIS A 206 11.11 -7.76 -4.39
CA HIS A 206 11.95 -8.90 -4.80
C HIS A 206 11.17 -10.22 -4.87
N TRP A 207 10.12 -10.39 -4.04
CA TRP A 207 9.24 -11.56 -4.08
C TRP A 207 8.51 -11.76 -5.41
N LEU A 208 8.38 -10.71 -6.22
CA LEU A 208 7.73 -10.76 -7.54
C LEU A 208 8.73 -10.87 -8.70
N SER A 209 10.01 -11.13 -8.40
CA SER A 209 11.11 -11.13 -9.37
C SER A 209 11.71 -12.53 -9.59
N VAL A 210 12.73 -12.59 -10.46
CA VAL A 210 13.60 -13.75 -10.65
C VAL A 210 14.79 -13.63 -9.70
N LEU A 211 14.91 -14.55 -8.75
CA LEU A 211 15.91 -14.51 -7.66
C LEU A 211 17.09 -15.47 -7.86
N HIS A 212 17.05 -16.29 -8.90
CA HIS A 212 18.07 -17.30 -9.20
C HIS A 212 18.34 -17.33 -10.71
N ASP A 213 19.56 -17.72 -11.08
CA ASP A 213 19.95 -17.90 -12.48
C ASP A 213 18.99 -18.89 -13.18
N MET A 214 18.55 -18.54 -14.39
CA MET A 214 17.69 -19.39 -15.24
C MET A 214 18.45 -19.98 -16.43
N GLY A 215 19.69 -19.54 -16.67
CA GLY A 215 20.51 -19.97 -17.79
C GLY A 215 21.81 -19.19 -17.88
N VAL A 216 22.61 -19.45 -18.91
CA VAL A 216 23.89 -18.74 -19.13
C VAL A 216 23.68 -17.26 -19.49
N GLN A 217 22.50 -16.92 -20.02
CA GLN A 217 22.16 -15.59 -20.52
C GLN A 217 21.15 -14.85 -19.63
N GLU A 218 20.70 -15.48 -18.55
CA GLU A 218 19.68 -14.99 -17.62
C GLU A 218 20.18 -15.22 -16.19
N ASN A 219 20.95 -14.27 -15.69
CA ASN A 219 21.56 -14.35 -14.36
C ASN A 219 20.77 -13.49 -13.36
N ALA A 220 20.80 -13.89 -12.09
CA ALA A 220 20.22 -13.14 -10.99
C ALA A 220 21.29 -12.74 -9.98
N VAL A 221 21.22 -11.49 -9.51
CA VAL A 221 22.05 -10.98 -8.41
C VAL A 221 21.12 -10.55 -7.29
N PHE A 222 21.29 -11.20 -6.14
CA PHE A 222 20.58 -10.83 -4.92
C PHE A 222 21.55 -10.10 -3.99
N ILE A 223 21.22 -8.85 -3.69
CA ILE A 223 22.03 -7.96 -2.85
C ILE A 223 21.50 -8.06 -1.43
N GLU A 224 22.31 -8.64 -0.54
CA GLU A 224 22.05 -8.64 0.89
C GLU A 224 22.07 -7.20 1.43
N GLY A 225 21.06 -6.86 2.21
CA GLY A 225 20.86 -5.54 2.84
C GLY A 225 20.52 -5.68 4.31
#